data_AF-A0A6P5EJX2-F1
#
_entry.id   AF-A0A6P5EJX2-F1
#
_cell.length_a   1.000
_cell.length_b   1.000
_cell.length_c   1.000
_cell.angle_alpha   90.00
_cell.angle_beta   90.00
_cell.angle_gamma   90.00
#
_symmetry.space_group_name_H-M   'P 1'
#
loop_
_entity.id
_entity.type
_entity.pdbx_description
1 polymer ?
#
loop_
_entity_poly.entity_id
_entity_poly.type
_entity_poly.pdbx_seq_one_letter_code
_entity_poly.pdbx_strand_id
1 'polypeptide(L)'
;MQCRPSLAKLDRFLVSTDLDQTYPLSKVKALPRITSDHTPITLSTGIHPPTRRFRFERVWLSKEDFAANVPCWWNEVTPKTSAILTLSAKLRHCRIRIKEWRKTNFYSISSTKRLLQEELQNIDLLEERFALSHESRDRRDAIKAQFQIILQEEEILWNTRSKQFWLEEGDSNTKFFHAVANGRKHTNAIEVIEDESR
;
A
#
# COMPACT_ATOMS: atom_id res chain seq x y z
N MET A 1 -19.96 -16.89 21.68
CA MET A 1 -20.38 -15.59 22.25
C MET A 1 -21.14 -15.86 23.53
N GLN A 2 -20.91 -15.09 24.60
CA GLN A 2 -21.62 -15.26 25.87
C GLN A 2 -23.10 -14.87 25.72
N CYS A 3 -24.00 -15.57 26.41
CA CYS A 3 -25.45 -15.30 26.39
C CYS A 3 -25.83 -13.92 26.99
N ARG A 4 -24.97 -13.33 27.82
CA ARG A 4 -25.14 -11.99 28.40
C ARG A 4 -23.77 -11.29 28.53
N PRO A 5 -23.30 -10.57 27.50
CA PRO A 5 -22.01 -9.90 27.57
C PRO A 5 -22.08 -8.67 28.48
N SER A 6 -21.06 -8.46 29.31
CA SER A 6 -20.83 -7.19 30.01
C SER A 6 -20.23 -6.18 29.02
N LEU A 7 -20.88 -5.02 28.84
CA LEU A 7 -20.42 -3.98 27.93
C LEU A 7 -19.71 -2.87 28.70
N ALA A 8 -18.49 -2.52 28.28
CA ALA A 8 -17.70 -1.44 28.85
C ALA A 8 -17.08 -0.57 27.74
N LYS A 9 -17.02 0.75 27.94
CA LYS A 9 -16.36 1.69 27.01
C LYS A 9 -14.92 1.93 27.45
N LEU A 10 -14.04 1.01 27.04
CA LEU A 10 -12.62 1.01 27.39
C LEU A 10 -11.77 1.73 26.33
N ASP A 11 -12.11 1.59 25.06
CA ASP A 11 -11.35 2.19 23.96
C ASP A 11 -11.67 3.69 23.80
N ARG A 12 -10.63 4.55 23.81
CA ARG A 12 -10.75 6.02 23.75
C ARG A 12 -9.56 6.63 22.99
N PHE A 13 -9.80 7.77 22.34
CA PHE A 13 -8.72 8.65 21.88
C PHE A 13 -8.52 9.76 22.91
N LEU A 14 -7.27 10.01 23.28
CA LEU A 14 -6.88 11.18 24.05
C LEU A 14 -6.36 12.22 23.04
N VAL A 15 -6.88 13.43 23.11
CA VAL A 15 -6.52 14.52 22.19
C VAL A 15 -6.06 15.73 23.01
N SER A 16 -5.07 16.46 22.49
CA SER A 16 -4.67 17.74 23.07
C SER A 16 -5.70 18.82 22.75
N THR A 17 -5.69 19.90 23.54
CA THR A 17 -6.49 21.10 23.28
C THR A 17 -6.20 21.67 21.88
N ASP A 18 -4.94 21.66 21.46
CA ASP A 18 -4.53 22.16 20.16
C ASP A 18 -5.12 21.34 19.01
N LEU A 19 -5.20 20.00 19.19
CA LEU A 19 -5.78 19.10 18.19
C LEU A 19 -7.30 19.27 18.09
N ASP A 20 -7.98 19.44 19.22
CA ASP A 20 -9.42 19.70 19.27
C ASP A 20 -9.79 21.04 18.60
N GLN A 21 -9.01 22.09 18.87
CA GLN A 21 -9.15 23.39 18.21
C GLN A 21 -8.88 23.33 16.70
N THR A 22 -7.90 22.50 16.28
CA THR A 22 -7.56 22.32 14.86
C THR A 22 -8.63 21.53 14.11
N TYR A 23 -9.27 20.56 14.79
CA TYR A 23 -10.28 19.66 14.22
C TYR A 23 -11.58 19.66 15.05
N PRO A 24 -12.32 20.79 15.12
CA PRO A 24 -13.50 20.92 15.98
C PRO A 24 -14.67 20.04 15.54
N LEU A 25 -14.62 19.51 14.31
CA LEU A 25 -15.60 18.56 13.79
C LEU A 25 -15.15 17.10 13.95
N SER A 26 -14.12 16.84 14.76
CA SER A 26 -13.63 15.49 14.96
C SER A 26 -14.67 14.60 15.66
N LYS A 27 -14.84 13.36 15.18
CA LYS A 27 -15.83 12.41 15.67
C LYS A 27 -15.22 11.03 15.76
N VAL A 28 -15.55 10.32 16.84
CA VAL A 28 -15.19 8.90 17.00
C VAL A 28 -16.32 8.01 16.49
N LYS A 29 -15.98 7.03 15.64
CA LYS A 29 -16.91 6.03 15.12
C LYS A 29 -16.48 4.63 15.55
N ALA A 30 -17.42 3.85 16.10
CA ALA A 30 -17.21 2.42 16.32
C ALA A 30 -17.37 1.67 14.99
N LEU A 31 -16.44 0.76 14.69
CA LEU A 31 -16.46 -0.11 13.52
C LEU A 31 -17.04 -1.49 13.86
N PRO A 32 -17.50 -2.26 12.86
CA PRO A 32 -17.94 -3.64 13.07
C PRO A 32 -16.87 -4.49 13.74
N ARG A 33 -17.30 -5.26 14.75
CA ARG A 33 -16.50 -6.23 15.48
C ARG A 33 -16.50 -7.55 14.70
N ILE A 34 -15.35 -7.95 14.16
CA ILE A 34 -15.25 -9.16 13.30
C ILE A 34 -14.58 -10.33 14.05
N THR A 35 -13.51 -10.08 14.81
CA THR A 35 -12.69 -11.16 15.40
C THR A 35 -12.25 -10.95 16.85
N SER A 36 -12.43 -9.75 17.42
CA SER A 36 -12.04 -9.40 18.80
C SER A 36 -13.27 -9.19 19.68
N ASP A 37 -13.12 -9.30 21.00
CA ASP A 37 -14.08 -8.86 22.01
C ASP A 37 -14.10 -7.32 22.20
N HIS A 38 -13.09 -6.61 21.69
CA HIS A 38 -13.07 -5.16 21.56
C HIS A 38 -13.77 -4.68 20.28
N THR A 39 -14.35 -3.47 20.33
CA THR A 39 -14.91 -2.80 19.14
C THR A 39 -13.90 -1.80 18.62
N PRO A 40 -13.33 -1.98 17.42
CA PRO A 40 -12.39 -1.01 16.87
C PRO A 40 -13.05 0.37 16.75
N ILE A 41 -12.34 1.42 17.16
CA ILE A 41 -12.82 2.80 17.04
C ILE A 41 -11.93 3.59 16.09
N THR A 42 -12.51 4.50 15.32
CA THR A 42 -11.78 5.40 14.43
C THR A 42 -12.11 6.85 14.76
N LEU A 43 -11.07 7.69 14.80
CA LEU A 43 -11.22 9.14 14.87
C LEU A 43 -11.27 9.69 13.44
N SER A 44 -12.35 10.39 13.10
CA SER A 44 -12.48 11.15 11.86
C SER A 44 -12.37 12.63 12.18
N THR A 45 -11.41 13.34 11.62
CA THR A 45 -11.24 14.79 11.82
C THR A 45 -12.13 15.64 10.90
N GLY A 46 -13.04 15.00 10.14
CA GLY A 46 -13.83 15.67 9.10
C GLY A 46 -13.03 16.02 7.83
N ILE A 47 -11.71 15.89 7.87
CA ILE A 47 -10.86 16.03 6.69
C ILE A 47 -10.94 14.74 5.89
N HIS A 48 -11.51 14.83 4.71
CA HIS A 48 -11.42 13.74 3.76
C HIS A 48 -9.95 13.53 3.39
N PRO A 49 -9.45 12.29 3.41
CA PRO A 49 -8.11 12.02 2.93
C PRO A 49 -8.02 12.59 1.50
N PRO A 50 -6.90 13.23 1.14
CA PRO A 50 -6.72 13.75 -0.21
C PRO A 50 -6.98 12.63 -1.20
N THR A 51 -7.58 12.97 -2.35
CA THR A 51 -7.84 12.03 -3.43
C THR A 51 -6.63 11.13 -3.61
N ARG A 52 -6.84 9.81 -3.55
CA ARG A 52 -5.74 8.83 -3.60
C ARG A 52 -4.91 9.12 -4.84
N ARG A 53 -3.72 9.71 -4.63
CA ARG A 53 -2.76 9.93 -5.71
C ARG A 53 -2.37 8.57 -6.27
N PHE A 54 -2.18 8.53 -7.59
CA PHE A 54 -1.67 7.31 -8.21
C PHE A 54 -0.30 7.01 -7.60
N ARG A 55 -0.12 5.77 -7.17
CA ARG A 55 1.16 5.24 -6.73
C ARG A 55 1.38 3.95 -7.51
N PHE A 56 2.58 3.82 -8.03
CA PHE A 56 3.02 2.57 -8.61
C PHE A 56 3.19 1.53 -7.49
N GLU A 57 2.67 0.32 -7.68
CA GLU A 57 2.92 -0.80 -6.77
C GLU A 57 3.85 -1.79 -7.45
N ARG A 58 4.96 -2.15 -6.79
CA ARG A 58 5.99 -3.01 -7.36
C ARG A 58 5.45 -4.38 -7.77
N VAL A 59 4.44 -4.88 -7.07
CA VAL A 59 3.75 -6.13 -7.37
C VAL A 59 3.20 -6.17 -8.81
N TRP A 60 2.97 -5.03 -9.46
CA TRP A 60 2.54 -5.04 -10.86
C TRP A 60 3.62 -5.60 -11.79
N LEU A 61 4.90 -5.54 -11.42
CA LEU A 61 5.99 -6.10 -12.22
C LEU A 61 6.05 -7.63 -12.18
N SER A 62 5.41 -8.29 -11.20
CA SER A 62 5.33 -9.76 -11.18
C SER A 62 4.30 -10.30 -12.17
N LYS A 63 3.54 -9.42 -12.83
CA LYS A 63 2.53 -9.78 -13.81
C LYS A 63 3.11 -9.69 -15.23
N GLU A 64 3.14 -10.83 -15.92
CA GLU A 64 3.69 -10.93 -17.28
C GLU A 64 2.97 -9.98 -18.25
N ASP A 65 1.64 -9.89 -18.14
CA ASP A 65 0.82 -9.01 -18.96
C ASP A 65 1.11 -7.53 -18.69
N PHE A 66 1.43 -7.14 -17.45
CA PHE A 66 1.80 -5.77 -17.14
C PHE A 66 3.09 -5.36 -17.86
N ALA A 67 4.15 -6.15 -17.69
CA ALA A 67 5.46 -5.85 -18.26
C ALA A 67 5.41 -5.82 -19.80
N ALA A 68 4.66 -6.75 -20.42
CA ALA A 68 4.47 -6.79 -21.86
C ALA A 68 3.70 -5.59 -22.42
N ASN A 69 2.74 -5.04 -21.66
CA ASN A 69 1.91 -3.94 -22.13
C ASN A 69 2.53 -2.55 -21.97
N VAL A 70 3.46 -2.36 -21.03
CA VAL A 70 4.09 -1.04 -20.77
C VAL A 70 4.74 -0.43 -22.03
N PRO A 71 5.54 -1.16 -22.83
CA PRO A 71 6.09 -0.64 -24.08
C PRO A 71 5.00 -0.22 -25.09
N CYS A 72 3.92 -1.00 -25.19
CA CYS A 72 2.79 -0.68 -26.07
C CYS A 72 2.14 0.65 -25.64
N TRP A 73 1.80 0.78 -24.36
CA TRP A 73 1.23 2.01 -23.81
C TRP A 73 2.16 3.21 -23.98
N TRP A 74 3.47 3.01 -23.84
CA TRP A 74 4.46 4.08 -24.00
C TRP A 74 4.54 4.62 -25.44
N ASN A 75 4.26 3.77 -26.42
CA ASN A 75 4.35 4.09 -27.85
C ASN A 75 3.02 4.52 -28.47
N GLU A 76 1.90 4.39 -27.75
CA GLU A 76 0.59 4.95 -28.15
C GLU A 76 0.58 6.49 -28.21
N VAL A 77 1.55 7.16 -27.57
CA VAL A 77 1.64 8.62 -27.54
C VAL A 77 2.59 9.11 -28.62
N THR A 78 2.07 9.94 -29.52
CA THR A 78 2.87 10.61 -30.55
C THR A 78 3.81 11.65 -29.94
N PRO A 79 5.05 11.77 -30.47
CA PRO A 79 5.98 12.82 -30.05
C PRO A 79 5.39 14.22 -30.21
N LYS A 80 5.65 15.09 -29.23
CA LYS A 80 5.29 16.51 -29.26
C LYS A 80 6.49 17.37 -29.67
N THR A 81 6.24 18.65 -29.88
CA THR A 81 7.25 19.67 -30.27
C THR A 81 8.45 19.75 -29.33
N SER A 82 8.28 19.42 -28.04
CA SER A 82 9.36 19.40 -27.06
C SER A 82 9.48 18.03 -26.39
N ALA A 83 10.71 17.62 -26.09
CA ALA A 83 11.01 16.39 -25.37
C ALA A 83 10.30 16.32 -24.00
N ILE A 84 10.25 17.44 -23.27
CA ILE A 84 9.60 17.48 -21.94
C ILE A 84 8.08 17.32 -22.04
N LEU A 85 7.48 17.89 -23.08
CA LEU A 85 6.05 17.74 -23.36
C LEU A 85 5.72 16.32 -23.80
N THR A 86 6.61 15.70 -24.58
CA THR A 86 6.50 14.30 -25.00
C THR A 86 6.57 13.36 -23.78
N LEU A 87 7.58 13.52 -22.93
CA LEU A 87 7.74 12.74 -21.71
C LEU A 87 6.52 12.88 -20.78
N SER A 88 6.08 14.12 -20.54
CA SER A 88 4.92 14.39 -19.70
C SER A 88 3.63 13.78 -20.26
N ALA A 89 3.44 13.81 -21.58
CA ALA A 89 2.31 13.17 -22.24
C ALA A 89 2.36 11.64 -22.10
N LYS A 90 3.53 11.03 -22.31
CA LYS A 90 3.76 9.59 -22.14
C LYS A 90 3.48 9.12 -20.71
N LEU A 91 4.06 9.79 -19.71
CA LEU A 91 3.84 9.46 -18.30
C LEU A 91 2.36 9.58 -17.90
N ARG A 92 1.68 10.64 -18.37
CA ARG A 92 0.24 10.82 -18.11
C ARG A 92 -0.59 9.71 -18.75
N HIS A 93 -0.27 9.34 -19.98
CA HIS A 93 -0.95 8.30 -20.72
C HIS A 93 -0.75 6.92 -20.09
N CYS A 94 0.51 6.53 -19.83
CA CYS A 94 0.81 5.28 -19.13
C CYS A 94 0.11 5.22 -17.77
N ARG A 95 0.06 6.31 -17.00
CA ARG A 95 -0.69 6.36 -15.74
C ARG A 95 -2.19 6.04 -15.94
N ILE A 96 -2.81 6.48 -17.03
CA ILE A 96 -4.21 6.18 -17.34
C ILE A 96 -4.36 4.71 -17.71
N ARG A 97 -3.53 4.19 -18.62
CA ARG A 97 -3.55 2.78 -19.05
C ARG A 97 -3.32 1.82 -17.90
N ILE A 98 -2.37 2.13 -17.01
CA ILE A 98 -2.12 1.35 -15.79
C ILE A 98 -3.36 1.36 -14.86
N LYS A 99 -4.07 2.48 -14.74
CA LYS A 99 -5.30 2.54 -13.94
C LYS A 99 -6.43 1.71 -14.54
N GLU A 100 -6.56 1.68 -15.86
CA GLU A 100 -7.53 0.86 -16.59
C GLU A 100 -7.20 -0.61 -16.43
N TRP A 101 -5.95 -0.99 -16.74
CA TRP A 101 -5.42 -2.33 -16.54
C TRP A 101 -5.62 -2.83 -15.11
N ARG A 102 -5.40 -1.95 -14.11
CA ARG A 102 -5.63 -2.29 -12.70
C ARG A 102 -7.11 -2.61 -12.42
N LYS A 103 -8.06 -1.93 -13.06
CA LYS A 103 -9.49 -2.24 -12.86
C LYS A 103 -9.89 -3.59 -13.44
N THR A 104 -9.28 -3.97 -14.57
CA THR A 104 -9.63 -5.19 -15.30
C THR A 104 -8.88 -6.42 -14.79
N ASN A 105 -7.60 -6.26 -14.42
CA ASN A 105 -6.70 -7.38 -14.12
C ASN A 105 -6.29 -7.46 -12.64
N PHE A 106 -6.40 -6.37 -11.88
CA PHE A 106 -6.01 -6.41 -10.48
C PHE A 106 -7.14 -6.97 -9.62
N TYR A 107 -7.12 -8.29 -9.46
CA TYR A 107 -7.81 -8.92 -8.36
C TYR A 107 -7.28 -8.35 -7.04
N SER A 108 -8.17 -8.16 -6.07
CA SER A 108 -7.74 -7.85 -4.71
C SER A 108 -6.98 -9.08 -4.19
N ILE A 109 -5.66 -8.94 -3.98
CA ILE A 109 -4.79 -9.99 -3.38
C ILE A 109 -5.49 -10.60 -2.16
N SER A 110 -6.08 -9.78 -1.29
CA SER A 110 -6.85 -10.22 -0.13
C SER A 110 -8.10 -11.04 -0.48
N SER A 111 -8.80 -10.68 -1.56
CA SER A 111 -9.99 -11.41 -2.01
C SER A 111 -9.62 -12.76 -2.62
N THR A 112 -8.60 -12.82 -3.47
CA THR A 112 -8.12 -14.07 -4.07
C THR A 112 -7.55 -15.00 -3.01
N LYS A 113 -6.76 -14.47 -2.07
CA LYS A 113 -6.28 -15.22 -0.91
C LYS A 113 -7.43 -15.87 -0.14
N ARG A 114 -8.49 -15.11 0.14
CA ARG A 114 -9.69 -15.61 0.82
C ARG A 114 -10.39 -16.72 0.03
N LEU A 115 -10.59 -16.55 -1.28
CA LEU A 115 -11.23 -17.56 -2.12
C LEU A 115 -10.43 -18.87 -2.17
N LEU A 116 -9.10 -18.78 -2.29
CA LEU A 116 -8.23 -19.96 -2.26
C LEU A 116 -8.26 -20.65 -0.89
N GLN A 117 -8.35 -19.89 0.22
CA GLN A 117 -8.50 -20.45 1.56
C GLN A 117 -9.86 -21.14 1.74
N GLU A 118 -10.95 -20.53 1.27
CA GLU A 118 -12.29 -21.12 1.29
C GLU A 118 -12.32 -22.42 0.47
N GLU A 119 -11.70 -22.43 -0.71
CA GLU A 119 -11.63 -23.63 -1.56
C GLU A 119 -10.79 -24.74 -0.92
N LEU A 120 -9.64 -24.40 -0.32
CA LEU A 120 -8.81 -25.36 0.40
C LEU A 120 -9.56 -25.97 1.59
N GLN A 121 -10.26 -25.13 2.36
CA GLN A 121 -11.10 -25.58 3.48
C GLN A 121 -12.21 -26.53 3.02
N ASN A 122 -12.82 -26.28 1.85
CA ASN A 122 -13.83 -27.19 1.31
C ASN A 122 -13.23 -28.55 0.95
N ILE A 123 -12.01 -28.61 0.41
CA ILE A 123 -11.31 -29.88 0.14
C ILE A 123 -10.99 -30.62 1.44
N ASP A 124 -10.51 -29.90 2.46
CA ASP A 124 -10.20 -30.50 3.78
C ASP A 124 -11.47 -31.09 4.44
N LEU A 125 -12.61 -30.38 4.37
CA LEU A 125 -13.90 -30.88 4.87
C LEU A 125 -14.42 -32.11 4.09
N LEU A 126 -14.09 -32.23 2.80
CA LEU A 126 -14.43 -33.42 2.01
C LEU A 126 -13.59 -34.62 2.44
N GLU A 127 -12.31 -34.42 2.76
CA GLU A 127 -11.38 -35.46 3.23
C GLU A 127 -11.83 -36.05 4.58
N GLU A 128 -12.41 -35.24 5.47
CA GLU A 128 -12.99 -35.70 6.74
C GLU A 128 -14.15 -36.68 6.57
N ARG A 129 -14.86 -36.62 5.44
CA ARG A 129 -16.07 -37.41 5.18
C ARG A 129 -15.83 -38.58 4.23
N PHE A 130 -14.93 -38.40 3.27
CA PHE A 130 -14.68 -39.35 2.19
C PHE A 130 -13.20 -39.35 1.80
N ALA A 131 -12.70 -40.47 1.28
CA ALA A 131 -11.38 -40.49 0.67
C ALA A 131 -11.35 -39.55 -0.55
N LEU A 132 -10.37 -38.64 -0.61
CA LEU A 132 -10.21 -37.73 -1.74
C LEU A 132 -9.92 -38.49 -3.04
N SER A 133 -10.62 -38.10 -4.11
CA SER A 133 -10.32 -38.53 -5.48
C SER A 133 -8.95 -38.01 -5.93
N HIS A 134 -8.39 -38.60 -6.99
CA HIS A 134 -7.14 -38.13 -7.57
C HIS A 134 -7.26 -36.66 -8.03
N GLU A 135 -8.36 -36.31 -8.68
CA GLU A 135 -8.66 -34.95 -9.14
C GLU A 135 -8.70 -33.93 -7.99
N SER A 136 -9.32 -34.28 -6.85
CA SER A 136 -9.35 -33.39 -5.68
C SER A 136 -7.97 -33.16 -5.07
N ARG A 137 -7.07 -34.16 -5.15
CA ARG A 137 -5.68 -34.03 -4.69
C ARG A 137 -4.88 -33.12 -5.63
N ASP A 138 -5.00 -33.32 -6.93
CA ASP A 138 -4.34 -32.47 -7.92
C ASP A 138 -4.83 -31.02 -7.83
N ARG A 139 -6.14 -30.83 -7.62
CA ARG A 139 -6.73 -29.50 -7.39
C ARG A 139 -6.20 -28.85 -6.12
N ARG A 140 -6.05 -29.61 -5.02
CA ARG A 140 -5.45 -29.13 -3.77
C ARG A 140 -4.02 -28.64 -3.99
N ASP A 141 -3.22 -29.40 -4.72
CA ASP A 141 -1.82 -29.04 -4.98
C ASP A 141 -1.72 -27.81 -5.89
N ALA A 142 -2.62 -27.69 -6.88
CA ALA A 142 -2.74 -26.48 -7.70
C ALA A 142 -3.16 -25.25 -6.87
N ILE A 143 -4.12 -25.39 -5.94
CA ILE A 143 -4.53 -24.30 -5.04
C ILE A 143 -3.37 -23.89 -4.14
N LYS A 144 -2.61 -24.83 -3.58
CA LYS A 144 -1.43 -24.53 -2.75
C LYS A 144 -0.36 -23.78 -3.55
N ALA A 145 -0.09 -24.19 -4.78
CA ALA A 145 0.84 -23.50 -5.67
C ALA A 145 0.38 -22.05 -5.96
N GLN A 146 -0.91 -21.87 -6.27
CA GLN A 146 -1.49 -20.54 -6.48
C GLN A 146 -1.43 -19.70 -5.19
N PHE A 147 -1.71 -20.30 -4.04
CA PHE A 147 -1.65 -19.63 -2.75
C PHE A 147 -0.24 -19.10 -2.45
N GLN A 148 0.79 -19.88 -2.77
CA GLN A 148 2.18 -19.45 -2.60
C GLN A 148 2.52 -18.20 -3.45
N ILE A 149 2.04 -18.16 -4.70
CA ILE A 149 2.20 -16.98 -5.57
C ILE A 149 1.52 -15.76 -4.94
N ILE A 150 0.30 -15.92 -4.43
CA ILE A 150 -0.44 -14.83 -3.77
C ILE A 150 0.28 -14.32 -2.52
N LEU A 151 0.88 -15.21 -1.73
CA LEU A 151 1.68 -14.82 -0.56
C LEU A 151 2.91 -14.01 -0.96
N GLN A 152 3.62 -14.41 -2.02
CA GLN A 152 4.76 -13.64 -2.55
C GLN A 152 4.34 -12.25 -3.06
N GLU A 153 3.20 -12.16 -3.74
CA GLU A 153 2.65 -10.87 -4.18
C GLU A 153 2.26 -9.97 -3.02
N GLU A 154 1.65 -10.55 -1.98
CA GLU A 154 1.31 -9.85 -0.74
C GLU A 154 2.57 -9.36 -0.03
N GLU A 155 3.63 -10.18 0.05
CA GLU A 155 4.92 -9.81 0.61
C GLU A 155 5.55 -8.64 -0.15
N ILE A 156 5.61 -8.70 -1.48
CA ILE A 156 6.12 -7.61 -2.33
C ILE A 156 5.32 -6.32 -2.09
N LEU A 157 3.99 -6.43 -1.99
CA LEU A 157 3.11 -5.31 -1.74
C LEU A 157 3.40 -4.67 -0.38
N TRP A 158 3.49 -5.48 0.68
CA TRP A 158 3.76 -4.99 2.04
C TRP A 158 5.16 -4.43 2.19
N ASN A 159 6.18 -5.09 1.62
CA ASN A 159 7.56 -4.60 1.58
C ASN A 159 7.64 -3.22 0.89
N THR A 160 6.94 -3.05 -0.24
CA THR A 160 6.89 -1.75 -0.95
C THR A 160 6.19 -0.68 -0.11
N ARG A 161 5.11 -1.04 0.59
CA ARG A 161 4.29 -0.10 1.38
C ARG A 161 4.91 0.26 2.73
N SER A 162 5.58 -0.67 3.39
CA SER A 162 6.31 -0.43 4.64
C SER A 162 7.51 0.49 4.42
N LYS A 163 7.93 0.69 3.17
CA LYS A 163 9.17 1.39 2.81
C LYS A 163 10.38 0.81 3.55
N GLN A 164 10.30 -0.44 4.00
CA GLN A 164 11.42 -1.17 4.61
C GLN A 164 12.39 -1.61 3.50
N PHE A 165 13.02 -0.62 2.85
CA PHE A 165 14.32 -0.82 2.21
C PHE A 165 15.44 -0.90 3.27
N TRP A 166 15.12 -0.47 4.50
CA TRP A 166 16.01 -0.36 5.67
C TRP A 166 16.44 -1.69 6.32
N LEU A 167 15.86 -2.84 5.94
CA LEU A 167 16.25 -4.11 6.58
C LEU A 167 17.56 -4.68 6.01
N GLU A 168 18.01 -4.23 4.83
CA GLU A 168 19.34 -4.56 4.29
C GLU A 168 20.37 -3.45 4.50
N GLU A 169 19.94 -2.22 4.81
CA GLU A 169 20.84 -1.12 5.23
C GLU A 169 20.54 -0.76 6.68
N GLY A 170 21.14 -1.53 7.59
CA GLY A 170 21.13 -1.23 9.02
C GLY A 170 21.50 0.23 9.30
N ASP A 171 20.71 0.86 10.15
CA ASP A 171 21.14 1.93 11.04
C ASP A 171 21.79 3.17 10.39
N SER A 172 21.23 3.66 9.28
CA SER A 172 21.61 4.94 8.63
C SER A 172 21.20 6.18 9.46
N ASN A 173 21.73 6.26 10.68
CA ASN A 173 22.33 7.43 11.31
C ASN A 173 21.91 8.79 10.73
N THR A 174 20.72 9.26 11.11
CA THR A 174 20.24 10.61 10.77
C THR A 174 21.17 11.71 11.30
N LYS A 175 21.91 11.45 12.39
CA LYS A 175 22.90 12.42 12.90
C LYS A 175 24.03 12.67 11.91
N PHE A 176 24.50 11.65 11.18
CA PHE A 176 25.56 11.82 10.18
C PHE A 176 25.09 12.71 9.03
N PHE A 177 23.92 12.42 8.45
CA PHE A 177 23.38 13.23 7.34
C PHE A 177 22.99 14.65 7.78
N HIS A 178 22.48 14.83 9.00
CA HIS A 178 22.24 16.16 9.56
C HIS A 178 23.54 16.93 9.83
N ALA A 179 24.61 16.28 10.29
CA ALA A 179 25.93 16.90 10.47
C ALA A 179 26.56 17.33 9.15
N VAL A 180 26.47 16.49 8.11
CA VAL A 180 26.97 16.81 6.75
C VAL A 180 26.17 17.95 6.12
N ALA A 181 24.83 17.96 6.29
CA ALA A 181 23.99 19.05 5.80
C ALA A 181 24.24 20.38 6.54
N ASN A 182 24.42 20.34 7.87
CA ASN A 182 24.77 21.51 8.67
C ASN A 182 26.18 22.05 8.34
N GLY A 183 27.16 21.17 8.12
CA GLY A 183 28.50 21.57 7.68
C GLY A 183 28.46 22.33 6.36
N ARG A 184 27.73 21.79 5.35
CA ARG A 184 27.53 22.49 4.07
C ARG A 184 26.80 23.82 4.21
N LYS A 185 25.84 23.93 5.13
CA LYS A 185 25.13 25.19 5.42
C LYS A 185 26.06 26.24 6.03
N HIS A 186 26.97 25.85 6.92
CA HIS A 186 27.98 26.76 7.48
C HIS A 186 28.99 27.22 6.43
N THR A 187 29.45 26.33 5.55
CA THR A 187 30.43 26.70 4.50
C THR A 187 29.84 27.61 3.42
N ASN A 188 28.56 27.44 3.11
CA ASN A 188 27.89 28.21 2.05
C ASN A 188 27.16 29.45 2.57
N ALA A 189 27.25 29.76 3.86
CA ALA A 189 26.69 30.97 4.43
C ALA A 189 27.61 32.15 4.12
N ILE A 190 27.13 33.06 3.27
CA ILE A 190 27.79 34.34 3.02
C ILE A 190 27.29 35.30 4.11
N GLU A 191 28.13 35.56 5.11
CA GLU A 191 27.76 36.39 6.27
C GLU A 191 27.78 37.89 5.96
N VAL A 192 28.68 38.34 5.08
CA VAL A 192 28.83 39.75 4.70
C VAL A 192 29.12 39.82 3.21
N ILE A 193 28.51 40.79 2.54
CA ILE A 193 28.84 41.19 1.17
C ILE A 193 29.34 42.63 1.29
N GLU A 194 30.62 42.86 1.00
CA GLU A 194 31.18 44.21 0.87
C GLU A 194 31.08 44.68 -0.58
N ASP A 195 30.74 45.96 -0.74
CA ASP A 195 30.63 46.66 -2.01
C ASP A 195 31.73 47.74 -2.03
N GLU A 196 32.60 47.72 -3.04
CA GLU A 196 33.73 48.67 -3.19
C GLU A 196 33.27 50.09 -3.60
N SER A 197 31.98 50.39 -3.54
CA SER A 197 31.39 51.65 -3.96
C SER A 197 31.25 52.72 -2.85
N ARG A 198 32.09 52.73 -1.81
CA ARG A 198 32.26 53.86 -0.86
C ARG A 198 33.63 53.93 -0.20
#